data_AF-A0A2E7VGZ4-F1
#
_entry.id   AF-A0A2E7VGZ4-F1
#
_cell.length_a   1.000
_cell.length_b   1.000
_cell.length_c   1.000
_cell.angle_alpha   90.00
_cell.angle_beta   90.00
_cell.angle_gamma   90.00
#
_symmetry.space_group_name_H-M   'P 1'
#
loop_
_entity.id
_entity.type
_entity.pdbx_description
1 polymer ?
#
loop_
_entity_poly.entity_id
_entity_poly.type
_entity_poly.pdbx_seq_one_letter_code
_entity_poly.pdbx_strand_id
1 'polypeptide(L)'
;LPDDTPGGDDLSSQFSGLSILEDRSLSDGLLPTNSVISKAEAHGNSFYAAVENVYLEVSMEEDGSPNNEDFNLLTGREVLLGAGTYDLGDVYGSDNELFVFTAHDSLTMSGDLAFKVSDESVDSAESMIGFLSAGTLQIVEGSTVKFAGAEIGLASADTMQIGPATASDDNTISVSLEADSEIGLRSLEDLVINNSELRTRGIKGGLDEIHLLAYNELAIDGLKFSSAVRQIHMEAMTINLRNVMFPGGSTVSLKSLYGPLDGKYPTFGTENQKMGRVNFLKNVQYNQQLLNSRAAFDLHGGNVHILGK
;
A
#
# COMPACT_ATOMS: atom_id res chain seq x y z
N LEU A 1 51.50 3.06 -30.88
CA LEU A 1 50.90 3.56 -29.62
C LEU A 1 49.80 2.58 -29.27
N PRO A 2 49.72 2.07 -28.03
CA PRO A 2 48.66 1.14 -27.67
C PRO A 2 47.33 1.90 -27.60
N ASP A 3 46.32 1.25 -28.16
CA ASP A 3 44.95 1.74 -28.38
C ASP A 3 44.05 1.34 -27.19
N ASP A 4 44.51 1.65 -25.98
CA ASP A 4 43.72 1.46 -24.75
C ASP A 4 43.21 2.82 -24.28
N THR A 5 42.26 3.36 -25.05
CA THR A 5 41.30 4.30 -24.47
C THR A 5 40.22 3.43 -23.85
N PRO A 6 40.00 3.45 -22.53
CA PRO A 6 38.86 2.78 -21.93
C PRO A 6 37.61 3.24 -22.67
N GLY A 7 36.85 2.30 -23.23
CA GLY A 7 35.56 2.60 -23.84
C GLY A 7 34.78 3.42 -22.83
N GLY A 8 34.31 4.60 -23.24
CA GLY A 8 33.51 5.45 -22.37
C GLY A 8 32.28 4.67 -21.99
N ASP A 9 32.27 4.13 -20.77
CA ASP A 9 31.03 3.73 -20.11
C ASP A 9 30.06 4.89 -20.30
N ASP A 10 28.91 4.55 -20.88
CA ASP A 10 27.92 5.46 -21.38
C ASP A 10 27.60 6.52 -20.32
N LEU A 11 28.10 7.74 -20.51
CA LEU A 11 27.90 8.85 -19.56
C LEU A 11 26.41 9.04 -19.28
N SER A 12 25.52 8.70 -20.22
CA SER A 12 24.07 8.77 -20.01
C SER A 12 23.57 7.81 -18.92
N SER A 13 24.15 6.61 -18.80
CA SER A 13 23.86 5.65 -17.71
C SER A 13 24.34 6.16 -16.34
N GLN A 14 25.43 6.95 -16.32
CA GLN A 14 25.91 7.60 -15.10
C GLN A 14 25.05 8.82 -14.72
N PHE A 15 24.47 9.53 -15.70
CA PHE A 15 23.54 10.64 -15.47
C PHE A 15 22.14 10.16 -15.04
N SER A 16 21.61 9.06 -15.59
CA SER A 16 20.34 8.47 -15.14
C SER A 16 20.44 7.97 -13.69
N GLY A 17 21.62 7.50 -13.28
CA GLY A 17 21.87 7.09 -11.89
C GLY A 17 21.88 8.18 -10.85
N LEU A 18 22.17 9.44 -11.23
CA LEU A 18 22.08 10.56 -10.31
C LEU A 18 20.62 10.90 -9.98
N SER A 19 19.69 10.66 -10.91
CA SER A 19 18.28 10.99 -10.73
C SER A 19 17.58 10.16 -9.64
N ILE A 20 18.13 8.98 -9.29
CA ILE A 20 17.72 8.12 -8.16
C ILE A 20 18.16 8.73 -6.82
N LEU A 21 19.25 9.50 -6.82
CA LEU A 21 19.79 10.14 -5.61
C LEU A 21 19.24 11.55 -5.37
N GLU A 22 18.42 12.06 -6.29
CA GLU A 22 17.80 13.37 -6.17
C GLU A 22 16.58 13.32 -5.24
N ASP A 23 16.47 14.33 -4.38
CA ASP A 23 15.24 14.57 -3.63
C ASP A 23 14.20 15.18 -4.56
N ARG A 24 12.98 14.64 -4.50
CA ARG A 24 11.88 15.10 -5.34
C ARG A 24 10.72 15.58 -4.49
N SER A 25 10.30 16.81 -4.72
CA SER A 25 9.07 17.37 -4.18
C SER A 25 8.17 17.72 -5.35
N LEU A 26 7.09 16.96 -5.52
CA LEU A 26 6.08 17.17 -6.54
C LEU A 26 4.85 17.83 -5.90
N SER A 27 4.30 18.84 -6.54
CA SER A 27 3.05 19.47 -6.14
C SER A 27 2.29 19.96 -7.35
N ASP A 28 1.04 20.36 -7.15
CA ASP A 28 0.17 20.96 -8.17
C ASP A 28 -0.11 20.03 -9.37
N GLY A 29 0.13 18.72 -9.21
CA GLY A 29 -0.09 17.71 -10.25
C GLY A 29 1.00 17.66 -11.31
N LEU A 30 2.12 18.36 -11.13
CA LEU A 30 3.19 18.46 -12.13
C LEU A 30 4.11 17.24 -12.06
N LEU A 31 4.28 16.54 -13.19
CA LEU A 31 5.20 15.42 -13.34
C LEU A 31 6.38 15.81 -14.23
N PRO A 32 7.62 15.59 -13.79
CA PRO A 32 8.80 15.83 -14.62
C PRO A 32 8.97 14.65 -15.59
N THR A 33 8.30 14.71 -16.73
CA THR A 33 8.27 13.63 -17.73
C THR A 33 9.66 13.18 -18.20
N ASN A 34 10.61 14.11 -18.33
CA ASN A 34 12.00 13.81 -18.69
C ASN A 34 12.79 13.04 -17.61
N SER A 35 12.22 12.90 -16.41
CA SER A 35 12.83 12.22 -15.27
C SER A 35 12.12 10.90 -14.93
N VAL A 36 11.19 10.47 -15.78
CA VAL A 36 10.59 9.15 -15.78
C VAL A 36 11.52 8.20 -16.53
N ILE A 37 11.74 7.02 -15.96
CA ILE A 37 12.59 5.97 -16.53
C ILE A 37 11.82 4.65 -16.54
N SER A 38 12.28 3.70 -17.34
CA SER A 38 11.73 2.34 -17.37
C SER A 38 12.26 1.49 -16.21
N LYS A 39 11.53 0.41 -15.86
CA LYS A 39 12.00 -0.66 -14.97
C LYS A 39 13.39 -1.16 -15.36
N ALA A 40 13.61 -1.44 -16.64
CA ALA A 40 14.87 -1.97 -17.16
C ALA A 40 16.06 -1.01 -16.90
N GLU A 41 15.87 0.30 -17.10
CA GLU A 41 16.89 1.30 -16.80
C GLU A 41 17.18 1.42 -15.30
N ALA A 42 16.14 1.36 -14.45
CA ALA A 42 16.29 1.41 -13.01
C ALA A 42 17.02 0.18 -12.44
N HIS A 43 16.67 -1.02 -12.90
CA HIS A 43 17.29 -2.28 -12.45
C HIS A 43 18.77 -2.40 -12.89
N GLY A 44 19.16 -1.71 -13.96
CA GLY A 44 20.57 -1.57 -14.34
C GLY A 44 21.39 -0.71 -13.37
N ASN A 45 20.76 -0.08 -12.38
CA ASN A 45 21.37 0.90 -11.49
C ASN A 45 21.61 0.38 -10.07
N SER A 46 22.86 0.39 -9.61
CA SER A 46 23.21 -0.07 -8.26
C SER A 46 22.59 0.76 -7.13
N PHE A 47 22.24 2.03 -7.37
CA PHE A 47 21.57 2.88 -6.36
C PHE A 47 20.08 2.53 -6.21
N TYR A 48 19.49 1.79 -7.15
CA TYR A 48 18.08 1.37 -7.09
C TYR A 48 17.90 0.01 -6.41
N ALA A 49 18.97 -0.75 -6.17
CA ALA A 49 18.92 -2.13 -5.67
C ALA A 49 18.10 -2.31 -4.38
N ALA A 50 18.10 -1.32 -3.49
CA ALA A 50 17.30 -1.36 -2.27
C ALA A 50 15.79 -1.32 -2.55
N VAL A 51 15.36 -0.47 -3.49
CA VAL A 51 13.96 -0.36 -3.92
C VAL A 51 13.54 -1.59 -4.72
N GLU A 52 14.43 -2.08 -5.59
CA GLU A 52 14.22 -3.33 -6.35
C GLU A 52 13.95 -4.51 -5.41
N ASN A 53 14.71 -4.64 -4.32
CA ASN A 53 14.47 -5.70 -3.33
C ASN A 53 13.06 -5.61 -2.72
N VAL A 54 12.56 -4.41 -2.41
CA VAL A 54 11.19 -4.25 -1.92
C VAL A 54 10.19 -4.70 -2.98
N TYR A 55 10.36 -4.27 -4.24
CA TYR A 55 9.51 -4.72 -5.34
C TYR A 55 9.47 -6.24 -5.47
N LEU A 56 10.64 -6.90 -5.49
CA LEU A 56 10.75 -8.35 -5.64
C LEU A 56 10.11 -9.13 -4.47
N GLU A 57 10.13 -8.58 -3.26
CA GLU A 57 9.50 -9.20 -2.08
C GLU A 57 7.97 -9.06 -2.08
N VAL A 58 7.43 -8.00 -2.69
CA VAL A 58 5.98 -7.73 -2.68
C VAL A 58 5.26 -8.16 -3.95
N SER A 59 5.97 -8.24 -5.07
CA SER A 59 5.46 -8.59 -6.39
C SER A 59 5.89 -10.01 -6.75
N MET A 60 5.26 -10.99 -6.09
CA MET A 60 5.49 -12.42 -6.32
C MET A 60 4.22 -13.09 -6.86
N GLU A 61 4.42 -13.94 -7.87
CA GLU A 61 3.46 -14.87 -8.43
C GLU A 61 3.12 -15.99 -7.43
N GLU A 62 2.02 -16.71 -7.67
CA GLU A 62 1.60 -17.85 -6.82
C GLU A 62 2.66 -18.96 -6.73
N ASP A 63 3.51 -19.10 -7.75
CA ASP A 63 4.59 -20.09 -7.78
C ASP A 63 5.89 -19.62 -7.08
N GLY A 64 5.87 -18.40 -6.51
CA GLY A 64 6.98 -17.80 -5.80
C GLY A 64 8.04 -17.16 -6.70
N SER A 65 7.80 -17.08 -8.02
CA SER A 65 8.61 -16.24 -8.91
C SER A 65 8.19 -14.77 -8.82
N PRO A 66 9.09 -13.80 -9.05
CA PRO A 66 8.70 -12.39 -9.10
C PRO A 66 7.86 -12.07 -10.34
N ASN A 67 6.88 -11.17 -10.24
CA ASN A 67 6.19 -10.68 -11.44
C ASN A 67 7.20 -10.02 -12.37
N ASN A 68 7.02 -10.25 -13.67
CA ASN A 68 7.89 -9.72 -14.71
C ASN A 68 7.19 -8.66 -15.57
N GLU A 69 6.28 -7.90 -14.98
CA GLU A 69 5.62 -6.77 -15.63
C GLU A 69 6.64 -5.66 -15.92
N ASP A 70 6.56 -5.08 -17.11
CA ASP A 70 7.25 -3.84 -17.44
C ASP A 70 6.44 -2.64 -16.94
N PHE A 71 7.13 -1.63 -16.42
CA PHE A 71 6.50 -0.41 -15.95
C PHE A 71 7.45 0.78 -16.08
N ASN A 72 6.84 1.96 -16.11
CA ASN A 72 7.55 3.23 -15.97
C ASN A 72 7.50 3.71 -14.53
N LEU A 73 8.54 4.43 -14.13
CA LEU A 73 8.67 4.89 -12.77
C LEU A 73 9.29 6.27 -12.66
N LEU A 74 8.91 6.95 -11.57
CA LEU A 74 9.57 8.13 -11.06
C LEU A 74 10.29 7.76 -9.76
N THR A 75 11.58 8.05 -9.67
CA THR A 75 12.40 7.65 -8.51
C THR A 75 13.16 8.83 -7.93
N GLY A 76 13.53 8.74 -6.65
CA GLY A 76 14.35 9.71 -5.96
C GLY A 76 14.84 9.17 -4.61
N ARG A 77 15.65 9.96 -3.92
CA ARG A 77 16.14 9.58 -2.59
C ARG A 77 15.04 9.79 -1.54
N GLU A 78 14.59 11.02 -1.41
CA GLU A 78 13.36 11.38 -0.69
C GLU A 78 12.31 11.85 -1.69
N VAL A 79 11.10 11.28 -1.65
CA VAL A 79 10.00 11.65 -2.54
C VAL A 79 8.83 12.18 -1.72
N LEU A 80 8.52 13.46 -1.90
CA LEU A 80 7.33 14.12 -1.38
C LEU A 80 6.33 14.34 -2.51
N LEU A 81 5.14 13.76 -2.37
CA LEU A 81 4.00 14.00 -3.24
C LEU A 81 3.02 14.91 -2.50
N GLY A 82 2.88 16.13 -2.99
CA GLY A 82 1.96 17.14 -2.49
C GLY A 82 0.61 17.11 -3.20
N ALA A 83 -0.29 17.97 -2.73
CA ALA A 83 -1.62 18.11 -3.32
C ALA A 83 -1.57 18.43 -4.82
N GLY A 84 -2.48 17.83 -5.58
CA GLY A 84 -2.55 18.02 -7.03
C GLY A 84 -3.30 16.91 -7.75
N THR A 85 -3.62 17.17 -9.02
CA THR A 85 -4.16 16.16 -9.94
C THR A 85 -3.05 15.74 -10.90
N TYR A 86 -2.51 14.55 -10.70
CA TYR A 86 -1.45 13.96 -11.50
C TYR A 86 -2.07 13.16 -12.65
N ASP A 87 -1.81 13.60 -13.87
CA ASP A 87 -2.19 12.88 -15.08
C ASP A 87 -1.01 12.07 -15.59
N LEU A 88 -1.14 10.75 -15.55
CA LEU A 88 -0.08 9.82 -15.92
C LEU A 88 -0.07 9.49 -17.42
N GLY A 89 -1.01 10.01 -18.23
CA GLY A 89 -1.16 9.61 -19.63
C GLY A 89 0.14 9.63 -20.44
N ASP A 90 0.90 10.72 -20.36
CA ASP A 90 2.15 10.89 -21.12
C ASP A 90 3.33 10.04 -20.58
N VAL A 91 3.19 9.47 -19.38
CA VAL A 91 4.29 8.79 -18.66
C VAL A 91 4.00 7.34 -18.30
N TYR A 92 2.76 6.90 -18.43
CA TYR A 92 2.32 5.54 -18.09
C TYR A 92 3.11 4.49 -18.88
N GLY A 93 3.32 4.78 -20.17
CA GLY A 93 3.94 3.88 -21.13
C GLY A 93 2.88 3.05 -21.87
N SER A 94 3.09 2.85 -23.17
CA SER A 94 2.22 2.00 -24.00
C SER A 94 2.33 0.55 -23.54
N ASP A 95 1.21 -0.15 -23.44
CA ASP A 95 1.10 -1.56 -23.03
C ASP A 95 1.52 -1.84 -21.56
N ASN A 96 1.83 -0.81 -20.77
CA ASN A 96 2.04 -0.96 -19.32
C ASN A 96 0.69 -0.95 -18.60
N GLU A 97 0.59 -1.76 -17.54
CA GLU A 97 -0.54 -1.75 -16.61
C GLU A 97 -0.21 -0.99 -15.32
N LEU A 98 1.07 -0.65 -15.08
CA LEU A 98 1.55 -0.08 -13.83
C LEU A 98 2.44 1.16 -14.06
N PHE A 99 2.22 2.19 -13.26
CA PHE A 99 3.17 3.30 -13.07
C PHE A 99 3.58 3.41 -11.60
N VAL A 100 4.87 3.61 -11.32
CA VAL A 100 5.40 3.52 -9.95
C VAL A 100 6.12 4.79 -9.50
N PHE A 101 5.77 5.32 -8.33
CA PHE A 101 6.60 6.29 -7.61
C PHE A 101 7.48 5.55 -6.61
N THR A 102 8.77 5.84 -6.59
CA THR A 102 9.71 5.14 -5.72
C THR A 102 10.63 6.08 -4.96
N ALA A 103 10.98 5.70 -3.74
CA ALA A 103 11.95 6.40 -2.92
C ALA A 103 12.99 5.45 -2.33
N HIS A 104 14.26 5.86 -2.32
CA HIS A 104 15.30 5.10 -1.64
C HIS A 104 15.17 5.22 -0.11
N ASP A 105 14.97 6.41 0.42
CA ASP A 105 14.95 6.66 1.88
C ASP A 105 13.51 6.81 2.41
N SER A 106 12.71 7.68 1.80
CA SER A 106 11.34 7.93 2.27
C SER A 106 10.39 8.42 1.19
N LEU A 107 9.15 7.93 1.22
CA LEU A 107 8.05 8.40 0.39
C LEU A 107 6.96 8.99 1.28
N THR A 108 6.66 10.27 1.09
CA THR A 108 5.63 10.99 1.86
C THR A 108 4.55 11.52 0.93
N MET A 109 3.30 11.29 1.26
CA MET A 109 2.13 11.85 0.58
C MET A 109 1.41 12.85 1.50
N SER A 110 1.13 14.05 0.98
CA SER A 110 0.51 15.14 1.73
C SER A 110 -0.50 15.95 0.93
N GLY A 111 -1.69 16.15 1.53
CA GLY A 111 -2.78 16.92 0.96
C GLY A 111 -3.70 16.09 0.08
N ASP A 112 -4.38 16.73 -0.87
CA ASP A 112 -5.32 16.05 -1.78
C ASP A 112 -4.61 15.64 -3.07
N LEU A 113 -4.29 14.35 -3.19
CA LEU A 113 -3.67 13.74 -4.35
C LEU A 113 -4.72 12.97 -5.16
N ALA A 114 -4.88 13.35 -6.42
CA ALA A 114 -5.71 12.64 -7.38
C ALA A 114 -4.85 12.18 -8.57
N PHE A 115 -4.89 10.89 -8.87
CA PHE A 115 -4.18 10.27 -9.97
C PHE A 115 -5.19 9.79 -11.01
N LYS A 116 -4.84 9.93 -12.29
CA LYS A 116 -5.62 9.43 -13.42
C LYS A 116 -4.70 9.10 -14.58
N VAL A 117 -5.19 8.27 -15.50
CA VAL A 117 -4.54 8.01 -16.79
C VAL A 117 -5.47 8.55 -17.87
N SER A 118 -5.07 9.63 -18.55
CA SER A 118 -5.86 10.21 -19.64
C SER A 118 -5.60 9.57 -21.01
N ASP A 119 -4.58 8.71 -21.10
CA ASP A 119 -4.31 7.94 -22.31
C ASP A 119 -5.43 6.91 -22.52
N GLU A 120 -6.24 7.12 -23.55
CA GLU A 120 -7.38 6.26 -23.90
C GLU A 120 -6.96 4.87 -24.38
N SER A 121 -5.67 4.64 -24.65
CA SER A 121 -5.15 3.30 -24.96
C SER A 121 -4.95 2.41 -23.74
N VAL A 122 -4.93 2.99 -22.53
CA VAL A 122 -4.83 2.26 -21.27
C VAL A 122 -6.22 1.88 -20.79
N ASP A 123 -6.45 0.59 -20.53
CA ASP A 123 -7.70 0.15 -19.92
C ASP A 123 -7.71 0.54 -18.43
N SER A 124 -8.60 1.47 -18.07
CA SER A 124 -8.80 1.89 -16.68
C SER A 124 -9.19 0.74 -15.72
N ALA A 125 -9.71 -0.38 -16.25
CA ALA A 125 -10.05 -1.55 -15.45
C ALA A 125 -8.84 -2.42 -15.08
N GLU A 126 -7.70 -2.22 -15.74
CA GLU A 126 -6.43 -2.94 -15.52
C GLU A 126 -5.32 -2.00 -15.04
N SER A 127 -5.55 -0.69 -15.03
CA SER A 127 -4.55 0.30 -14.61
C SER A 127 -4.27 0.26 -13.11
N MET A 128 -2.99 0.33 -12.76
CA MET A 128 -2.45 0.29 -11.40
C MET A 128 -1.47 1.45 -11.15
N ILE A 129 -1.48 1.96 -9.93
CA ILE A 129 -0.45 2.88 -9.45
C ILE A 129 0.27 2.32 -8.23
N GLY A 130 1.59 2.30 -8.29
CA GLY A 130 2.46 1.80 -7.23
C GLY A 130 3.22 2.90 -6.49
N PHE A 131 3.43 2.72 -5.19
CA PHE A 131 4.31 3.54 -4.37
C PHE A 131 5.25 2.64 -3.57
N LEU A 132 6.55 2.72 -3.85
CA LEU A 132 7.56 1.88 -3.19
C LEU A 132 8.56 2.72 -2.42
N SER A 133 8.94 2.28 -1.22
CA SER A 133 10.02 2.90 -0.46
C SER A 133 11.00 1.85 0.06
N ALA A 134 12.30 2.03 -0.15
CA ALA A 134 13.32 1.20 0.48
C ALA A 134 13.61 1.60 1.95
N GLY A 135 12.97 2.66 2.44
CA GLY A 135 12.86 2.97 3.86
C GLY A 135 11.40 3.10 4.25
N THR A 136 11.01 4.27 4.76
CA THR A 136 9.65 4.51 5.29
C THR A 136 8.68 5.00 4.23
N LEU A 137 7.38 4.74 4.43
CA LEU A 137 6.30 5.32 3.64
C LEU A 137 5.27 5.95 4.56
N GLN A 138 4.87 7.19 4.27
CA GLN A 138 3.90 7.94 5.07
C GLN A 138 2.81 8.58 4.23
N ILE A 139 1.55 8.50 4.69
CA ILE A 139 0.46 9.37 4.28
C ILE A 139 0.08 10.24 5.48
N VAL A 140 0.35 11.54 5.39
CA VAL A 140 0.20 12.44 6.55
C VAL A 140 -1.27 12.76 6.83
N GLU A 141 -1.57 13.13 8.07
CA GLU A 141 -2.88 13.60 8.49
C GLU A 141 -3.41 14.74 7.60
N GLY A 142 -4.70 14.69 7.29
CA GLY A 142 -5.40 15.64 6.42
C GLY A 142 -5.31 15.30 4.93
N SER A 143 -4.76 14.14 4.55
CA SER A 143 -4.53 13.80 3.15
C SER A 143 -5.62 12.91 2.55
N THR A 144 -5.84 13.06 1.25
CA THR A 144 -6.62 12.12 0.45
C THR A 144 -5.78 11.62 -0.72
N VAL A 145 -5.82 10.32 -1.01
CA VAL A 145 -5.15 9.70 -2.16
C VAL A 145 -6.20 8.98 -2.99
N LYS A 146 -6.40 9.42 -4.22
CA LYS A 146 -7.41 8.85 -5.11
C LYS A 146 -6.78 8.44 -6.42
N PHE A 147 -7.13 7.26 -6.91
CA PHE A 147 -6.79 6.84 -8.25
C PHE A 147 -8.06 6.53 -9.04
N ALA A 148 -8.19 7.17 -10.21
CA ALA A 148 -9.23 6.87 -11.17
C ALA A 148 -8.80 5.71 -12.08
N GLY A 149 -8.58 4.55 -11.48
CA GLY A 149 -8.09 3.32 -12.10
C GLY A 149 -8.27 2.14 -11.15
N ALA A 150 -7.88 0.94 -11.57
CA ALA A 150 -8.20 -0.30 -10.89
C ALA A 150 -7.62 -0.39 -9.47
N GLU A 151 -6.31 -0.16 -9.34
CA GLU A 151 -5.56 -0.52 -8.13
C GLU A 151 -4.60 0.56 -7.64
N ILE A 152 -4.53 0.71 -6.32
CA ILE A 152 -3.44 1.40 -5.63
C ILE A 152 -2.64 0.39 -4.80
N GLY A 153 -1.36 0.22 -5.12
CA GLY A 153 -0.40 -0.58 -4.36
C GLY A 153 0.64 0.28 -3.64
N LEU A 154 0.87 0.02 -2.35
CA LEU A 154 1.90 0.67 -1.55
C LEU A 154 2.77 -0.37 -0.88
N ALA A 155 4.09 -0.18 -0.93
CA ALA A 155 5.01 -0.99 -0.15
C ALA A 155 6.21 -0.24 0.41
N SER A 156 6.71 -0.72 1.55
CA SER A 156 7.89 -0.17 2.21
C SER A 156 8.76 -1.26 2.84
N ALA A 157 10.07 -1.06 2.86
CA ALA A 157 10.99 -1.91 3.61
C ALA A 157 10.79 -1.74 5.13
N ASP A 158 10.68 -0.49 5.56
CA ASP A 158 10.49 -0.14 6.97
C ASP A 158 9.01 0.10 7.27
N THR A 159 8.74 0.61 8.47
CA THR A 159 7.40 0.99 8.93
C THR A 159 6.66 1.87 7.91
N MET A 160 5.42 1.46 7.62
CA MET A 160 4.44 2.26 6.88
C MET A 160 3.45 2.91 7.85
N GLN A 161 3.29 4.23 7.76
CA GLN A 161 2.39 5.00 8.62
C GLN A 161 1.30 5.71 7.82
N ILE A 162 0.04 5.38 8.08
CA ILE A 162 -1.13 6.02 7.47
C ILE A 162 -1.89 6.80 8.55
N GLY A 163 -2.02 8.11 8.37
CA GLY A 163 -2.64 9.00 9.35
C GLY A 163 -1.69 9.45 10.47
N PRO A 164 -2.21 10.06 11.55
CA PRO A 164 -1.40 10.60 12.63
C PRO A 164 -0.65 9.49 13.39
N ALA A 165 0.46 9.84 14.05
CA ALA A 165 1.25 8.89 14.85
C ALA A 165 0.45 8.23 16.00
N THR A 166 -0.59 8.92 16.49
CA THR A 166 -1.51 8.40 17.50
C THR A 166 -2.94 8.65 17.07
N ALA A 167 -3.81 7.66 17.20
CA ALA A 167 -5.22 7.83 16.86
C ALA A 167 -5.93 8.82 17.80
N SER A 168 -6.89 9.57 17.24
CA SER A 168 -7.85 10.38 17.99
C SER A 168 -9.04 9.53 18.42
N ASP A 169 -9.53 9.74 19.65
CA ASP A 169 -10.71 9.05 20.17
C ASP A 169 -12.04 9.52 19.53
N ASP A 170 -12.03 10.61 18.73
CA ASP A 170 -13.25 11.20 18.16
C ASP A 170 -13.73 10.51 16.87
N ASN A 171 -12.99 9.50 16.39
CA ASN A 171 -13.30 8.71 15.20
C ASN A 171 -13.46 9.55 13.91
N THR A 172 -12.87 10.76 13.90
CA THR A 172 -12.71 11.59 12.70
C THR A 172 -11.76 10.88 11.74
N ILE A 173 -12.07 10.95 10.44
CA ILE A 173 -11.20 10.41 9.39
C ILE A 173 -10.17 11.48 9.04
N SER A 174 -8.91 11.15 9.30
CA SER A 174 -7.73 11.98 9.03
C SER A 174 -7.11 11.68 7.67
N VAL A 175 -7.24 10.45 7.16
CA VAL A 175 -6.71 10.05 5.85
C VAL A 175 -7.72 9.20 5.08
N SER A 176 -7.83 9.40 3.78
CA SER A 176 -8.66 8.56 2.90
C SER A 176 -7.90 8.09 1.66
N LEU A 177 -7.97 6.80 1.36
CA LEU A 177 -7.47 6.20 0.11
C LEU A 177 -8.65 5.64 -0.68
N GLU A 178 -8.70 5.92 -1.99
CA GLU A 178 -9.78 5.45 -2.88
C GLU A 178 -9.23 4.95 -4.22
N ALA A 179 -9.62 3.72 -4.59
CA ALA A 179 -9.37 3.08 -5.88
C ALA A 179 -10.67 2.48 -6.45
N ASP A 180 -10.67 2.00 -7.68
CA ASP A 180 -11.89 1.44 -8.28
C ASP A 180 -12.20 0.05 -7.73
N SER A 181 -11.16 -0.77 -7.61
CA SER A 181 -11.26 -2.20 -7.35
C SER A 181 -10.41 -2.63 -6.15
N GLU A 182 -9.16 -2.18 -6.04
CA GLU A 182 -8.21 -2.76 -5.09
C GLU A 182 -7.31 -1.73 -4.41
N ILE A 183 -7.04 -1.94 -3.12
CA ILE A 183 -6.02 -1.21 -2.35
C ILE A 183 -5.15 -2.21 -1.60
N GLY A 184 -3.86 -2.24 -1.92
CA GLY A 184 -2.86 -3.06 -1.24
C GLY A 184 -1.84 -2.21 -0.47
N LEU A 185 -1.68 -2.48 0.83
CA LEU A 185 -0.66 -1.87 1.69
C LEU A 185 0.25 -2.97 2.25
N ARG A 186 1.56 -2.90 1.99
CA ARG A 186 2.52 -3.92 2.42
C ARG A 186 3.80 -3.34 3.03
N SER A 187 4.00 -3.51 4.33
CA SER A 187 5.29 -3.21 4.97
C SER A 187 6.08 -4.49 5.23
N LEU A 188 7.39 -4.47 4.98
CA LEU A 188 8.32 -5.53 5.39
C LEU A 188 8.76 -5.39 6.87
N GLU A 189 8.19 -4.41 7.59
CA GLU A 189 8.30 -4.24 9.04
C GLU A 189 6.89 -4.12 9.65
N ASP A 190 6.48 -2.92 10.08
CA ASP A 190 5.21 -2.64 10.73
C ASP A 190 4.28 -1.80 9.83
N LEU A 191 2.98 -2.08 9.88
CA LEU A 191 1.95 -1.27 9.26
C LEU A 191 1.07 -0.63 10.34
N VAL A 192 1.14 0.69 10.43
CA VAL A 192 0.35 1.50 11.38
C VAL A 192 -0.69 2.31 10.64
N ILE A 193 -1.97 2.12 10.99
CA ILE A 193 -3.09 2.84 10.37
C ILE A 193 -3.94 3.47 11.46
N ASN A 194 -3.99 4.79 11.47
CA ASN A 194 -4.78 5.55 12.42
C ASN A 194 -5.81 6.43 11.70
N ASN A 195 -7.05 6.45 12.21
CA ASN A 195 -8.10 7.37 11.77
C ASN A 195 -8.26 7.45 10.24
N SER A 196 -8.36 6.31 9.57
CA SER A 196 -8.29 6.22 8.11
C SER A 196 -9.52 5.56 7.50
N GLU A 197 -9.78 5.86 6.24
CA GLU A 197 -10.81 5.21 5.42
C GLU A 197 -10.20 4.65 4.13
N LEU A 198 -10.45 3.36 3.87
CA LEU A 198 -10.09 2.70 2.62
C LEU A 198 -11.34 2.41 1.80
N ARG A 199 -11.35 2.83 0.53
CA ARG A 199 -12.55 2.87 -0.29
C ARG A 199 -12.30 2.22 -1.64
N THR A 200 -13.09 1.22 -1.98
CA THR A 200 -13.29 0.81 -3.37
C THR A 200 -14.59 1.44 -3.89
N ARG A 201 -14.69 1.63 -5.22
CA ARG A 201 -15.86 2.30 -5.84
C ARG A 201 -17.02 1.36 -6.14
N GLY A 202 -16.84 0.04 -6.04
CA GLY A 202 -17.90 -0.92 -6.35
C GLY A 202 -18.23 -0.95 -7.83
N ILE A 203 -17.22 -0.74 -8.69
CA ILE A 203 -17.41 -0.79 -10.14
C ILE A 203 -17.81 -2.22 -10.53
N LYS A 204 -18.80 -2.34 -11.41
CA LYS A 204 -19.30 -3.65 -11.83
C LYS A 204 -18.18 -4.49 -12.46
N GLY A 205 -17.86 -5.61 -11.82
CA GLY A 205 -16.78 -6.50 -12.26
C GLY A 205 -15.47 -6.31 -11.50
N GLY A 206 -15.36 -5.26 -10.67
CA GLY A 206 -14.25 -5.10 -9.73
C GLY A 206 -14.24 -6.14 -8.63
N LEU A 207 -13.05 -6.38 -8.09
CA LEU A 207 -12.79 -7.31 -6.98
C LEU A 207 -13.29 -6.73 -5.65
N ASP A 208 -13.20 -5.40 -5.49
CA ASP A 208 -13.53 -4.67 -4.26
C ASP A 208 -12.76 -5.23 -3.05
N GLU A 209 -11.44 -5.27 -3.17
CA GLU A 209 -10.54 -5.97 -2.26
C GLU A 209 -9.56 -5.03 -1.55
N ILE A 210 -9.24 -5.36 -0.30
CA ILE A 210 -8.25 -4.66 0.50
C ILE A 210 -7.25 -5.65 1.08
N HIS A 211 -5.97 -5.42 0.84
CA HIS A 211 -4.86 -6.21 1.39
C HIS A 211 -4.02 -5.35 2.34
N LEU A 212 -3.91 -5.75 3.60
CA LEU A 212 -3.08 -5.09 4.60
C LEU A 212 -2.05 -6.07 5.16
N LEU A 213 -0.81 -5.93 4.72
CA LEU A 213 0.27 -6.86 5.04
C LEU A 213 1.36 -6.13 5.82
N ALA A 214 1.81 -6.75 6.90
CA ALA A 214 3.01 -6.37 7.62
C ALA A 214 3.85 -7.63 7.88
N TYR A 215 5.16 -7.48 8.04
CA TYR A 215 5.98 -8.59 8.49
C TYR A 215 5.78 -8.83 9.99
N ASN A 216 5.99 -7.79 10.79
CA ASN A 216 5.99 -7.83 12.25
C ASN A 216 4.59 -7.55 12.82
N GLU A 217 4.16 -6.28 12.82
CA GLU A 217 2.91 -5.86 13.43
C GLU A 217 2.01 -5.08 12.47
N LEU A 218 0.73 -5.43 12.47
CA LEU A 218 -0.33 -4.62 11.91
C LEU A 218 -1.09 -3.97 13.07
N ALA A 219 -0.89 -2.67 13.25
CA ALA A 219 -1.45 -1.88 14.35
C ALA A 219 -2.48 -0.88 13.80
N ILE A 220 -3.76 -1.17 14.03
CA ILE A 220 -4.86 -0.39 13.47
C ILE A 220 -5.72 0.21 14.57
N ASP A 221 -5.91 1.53 14.53
CA ASP A 221 -6.82 2.26 15.41
C ASP A 221 -7.67 3.27 14.62
N GLY A 222 -8.94 2.93 14.39
CA GLY A 222 -9.89 3.82 13.71
C GLY A 222 -9.89 3.65 12.19
N LEU A 223 -10.04 2.42 11.70
CA LEU A 223 -10.13 2.10 10.28
C LEU A 223 -11.57 1.82 9.84
N LYS A 224 -11.99 2.51 8.78
CA LYS A 224 -13.29 2.31 8.11
C LYS A 224 -13.08 1.85 6.68
N PHE A 225 -14.06 1.09 6.19
CA PHE A 225 -14.12 0.64 4.80
C PHE A 225 -15.38 1.18 4.13
N SER A 226 -15.32 1.45 2.83
CA SER A 226 -16.54 1.71 2.06
C SER A 226 -17.44 0.47 2.07
N SER A 227 -18.76 0.66 1.87
CA SER A 227 -19.71 -0.45 1.79
C SER A 227 -19.54 -1.31 0.54
N ALA A 228 -18.72 -0.88 -0.42
CA ALA A 228 -18.42 -1.63 -1.63
C ALA A 228 -17.44 -2.76 -1.37
N VAL A 229 -16.55 -2.63 -0.37
CA VAL A 229 -15.51 -3.63 -0.07
C VAL A 229 -16.12 -5.00 0.24
N ARG A 230 -15.65 -6.02 -0.48
CA ARG A 230 -16.12 -7.41 -0.44
C ARG A 230 -15.12 -8.35 0.20
N GLN A 231 -13.83 -8.08 0.04
CA GLN A 231 -12.75 -8.93 0.56
C GLN A 231 -11.75 -8.09 1.32
N ILE A 232 -11.38 -8.57 2.51
CA ILE A 232 -10.38 -7.91 3.36
C ILE A 232 -9.41 -8.98 3.84
N HIS A 233 -8.17 -8.88 3.41
CA HIS A 233 -7.08 -9.73 3.87
C HIS A 233 -6.13 -8.92 4.74
N MET A 234 -5.86 -9.40 5.95
CA MET A 234 -4.88 -8.82 6.85
C MET A 234 -3.89 -9.88 7.29
N GLU A 235 -2.60 -9.60 7.19
CA GLU A 235 -1.55 -10.57 7.51
C GLU A 235 -0.35 -9.92 8.21
N ALA A 236 0.03 -10.43 9.38
CA ALA A 236 1.20 -10.00 10.14
C ALA A 236 1.64 -11.08 11.14
N MET A 237 2.78 -10.95 11.82
CA MET A 237 3.02 -11.82 12.99
C MET A 237 1.98 -11.53 14.08
N THR A 238 1.76 -10.25 14.41
CA THR A 238 0.74 -9.78 15.35
C THR A 238 -0.23 -8.82 14.68
N ILE A 239 -1.53 -9.03 14.87
CA ILE A 239 -2.58 -8.14 14.36
C ILE A 239 -3.30 -7.52 15.55
N ASN A 240 -3.24 -6.21 15.69
CA ASN A 240 -3.89 -5.44 16.75
C ASN A 240 -4.95 -4.53 16.15
N LEU A 241 -6.21 -4.81 16.44
CA LEU A 241 -7.34 -4.05 15.91
C LEU A 241 -8.05 -3.27 17.01
N ARG A 242 -8.23 -1.98 16.78
CA ARG A 242 -9.00 -1.07 17.60
C ARG A 242 -9.86 -0.16 16.73
N ASN A 243 -11.10 0.08 17.16
CA ASN A 243 -12.03 0.97 16.46
C ASN A 243 -12.17 0.64 14.96
N VAL A 244 -12.18 -0.66 14.61
CA VAL A 244 -12.30 -1.14 13.22
C VAL A 244 -13.73 -1.55 12.93
N MET A 245 -14.26 -1.13 11.78
CA MET A 245 -15.61 -1.49 11.33
C MET A 245 -15.58 -2.22 10.00
N PHE A 246 -15.68 -3.55 10.04
CA PHE A 246 -15.82 -4.36 8.84
C PHE A 246 -17.22 -4.19 8.22
N PRO A 247 -17.32 -3.95 6.89
CA PRO A 247 -18.59 -3.72 6.22
C PRO A 247 -19.39 -5.02 6.11
N GLY A 248 -20.73 -4.91 6.18
CA GLY A 248 -21.60 -6.07 6.05
C GLY A 248 -21.55 -6.67 4.64
N GLY A 249 -21.45 -8.00 4.57
CA GLY A 249 -21.35 -8.73 3.29
C GLY A 249 -19.92 -8.97 2.84
N SER A 250 -18.93 -8.40 3.52
CA SER A 250 -17.51 -8.71 3.28
C SER A 250 -17.11 -10.06 3.88
N THR A 251 -16.07 -10.65 3.31
CA THR A 251 -15.29 -11.74 3.91
C THR A 251 -13.99 -11.16 4.45
N VAL A 252 -13.65 -11.48 5.69
CA VAL A 252 -12.46 -10.98 6.38
C VAL A 252 -11.55 -12.14 6.72
N SER A 253 -10.31 -12.11 6.24
CA SER A 253 -9.24 -13.07 6.53
C SER A 253 -8.17 -12.38 7.37
N LEU A 254 -7.92 -12.91 8.58
CA LEU A 254 -6.93 -12.37 9.52
C LEU A 254 -5.89 -13.45 9.80
N LYS A 255 -4.70 -13.32 9.21
CA LYS A 255 -3.62 -14.31 9.31
C LYS A 255 -2.52 -13.82 10.24
N SER A 256 -2.36 -14.49 11.37
CA SER A 256 -1.35 -14.18 12.39
C SER A 256 -0.41 -15.37 12.61
N LEU A 257 0.74 -15.16 13.26
CA LEU A 257 1.72 -16.23 13.48
C LEU A 257 1.12 -17.50 14.11
N TYR A 258 0.37 -17.35 15.20
CA TYR A 258 -0.23 -18.48 15.94
C TYR A 258 -1.69 -18.75 15.60
N GLY A 259 -2.29 -17.93 14.73
CA GLY A 259 -3.69 -18.03 14.35
C GLY A 259 -4.66 -17.95 15.55
N PRO A 260 -5.83 -18.62 15.44
CA PRO A 260 -6.91 -18.42 16.39
C PRO A 260 -6.65 -19.07 17.76
N LEU A 261 -7.27 -18.49 18.79
CA LEU A 261 -7.48 -19.14 20.08
C LEU A 261 -8.63 -20.14 19.99
N ASP A 262 -8.40 -21.33 20.54
CA ASP A 262 -9.35 -22.45 20.54
C ASP A 262 -9.93 -22.75 19.15
N GLY A 263 -9.10 -22.60 18.11
CA GLY A 263 -9.46 -22.91 16.73
C GLY A 263 -10.40 -21.91 16.05
N LYS A 264 -10.83 -20.82 16.72
CA LYS A 264 -11.75 -19.84 16.12
C LYS A 264 -11.52 -18.36 16.47
N TYR A 265 -11.11 -18.05 17.70
CA TYR A 265 -11.33 -16.70 18.25
C TYR A 265 -10.07 -15.83 18.25
N PRO A 266 -10.21 -14.50 18.18
CA PRO A 266 -9.15 -13.58 18.55
C PRO A 266 -9.02 -13.52 20.08
N THR A 267 -8.08 -12.72 20.59
CA THR A 267 -8.21 -12.19 21.96
C THR A 267 -9.23 -11.06 21.98
N PHE A 268 -9.87 -10.83 23.13
CA PHE A 268 -10.82 -9.74 23.31
C PHE A 268 -10.40 -8.85 24.48
N GLY A 269 -10.32 -7.54 24.25
CA GLY A 269 -9.90 -6.57 25.26
C GLY A 269 -8.38 -6.36 25.29
N THR A 270 -7.97 -5.14 25.61
CA THR A 270 -6.56 -4.73 25.63
C THR A 270 -5.75 -5.50 26.68
N GLU A 271 -6.38 -5.83 27.80
CA GLU A 271 -5.80 -6.60 28.90
C GLU A 271 -5.46 -8.06 28.52
N ASN A 272 -6.04 -8.57 27.43
CA ASN A 272 -5.83 -9.94 26.95
C ASN A 272 -4.98 -10.02 25.68
N GLN A 273 -4.38 -8.91 25.25
CA GLN A 273 -3.52 -8.85 24.08
C GLN A 273 -2.41 -9.90 24.16
N LYS A 274 -2.15 -10.59 23.04
CA LYS A 274 -1.08 -11.59 22.93
C LYS A 274 -0.28 -11.36 21.66
N MET A 275 1.04 -11.33 21.81
CA MET A 275 1.97 -11.33 20.69
C MET A 275 1.78 -12.58 19.82
N GLY A 276 1.94 -12.41 18.51
CA GLY A 276 1.80 -13.47 17.52
C GLY A 276 0.35 -13.85 17.19
N ARG A 277 -0.64 -13.07 17.62
CA ARG A 277 -2.07 -13.38 17.46
C ARG A 277 -2.85 -12.21 16.88
N VAL A 278 -4.09 -12.50 16.48
CA VAL A 278 -5.13 -11.50 16.26
C VAL A 278 -5.72 -11.05 17.59
N ASN A 279 -5.70 -9.75 17.84
CA ASN A 279 -6.18 -9.11 19.05
C ASN A 279 -7.27 -8.08 18.73
N PHE A 280 -8.49 -8.32 19.21
CA PHE A 280 -9.59 -7.34 19.15
C PHE A 280 -9.56 -6.50 20.42
N LEU A 281 -8.80 -5.41 20.38
CA LEU A 281 -8.42 -4.64 21.57
C LEU A 281 -9.57 -3.79 22.11
N LYS A 282 -10.33 -3.12 21.23
CA LYS A 282 -11.47 -2.27 21.58
C LYS A 282 -12.31 -1.96 20.33
N ASN A 283 -13.63 -2.00 20.45
CA ASN A 283 -14.57 -1.53 19.43
C ASN A 283 -14.33 -2.09 18.01
N VAL A 284 -14.06 -3.39 17.90
CA VAL A 284 -14.01 -4.08 16.61
C VAL A 284 -15.41 -4.58 16.26
N GLN A 285 -15.91 -4.21 15.10
CA GLN A 285 -17.28 -4.46 14.67
C GLN A 285 -17.33 -5.14 13.31
N TYR A 286 -18.38 -5.94 13.09
CA TYR A 286 -18.77 -6.43 11.77
C TYR A 286 -20.22 -6.08 11.51
N ASN A 287 -20.50 -5.39 10.39
CA ASN A 287 -21.83 -4.88 10.06
C ASN A 287 -22.50 -4.11 11.24
N GLN A 288 -21.74 -3.21 11.86
CA GLN A 288 -22.15 -2.42 13.03
C GLN A 288 -22.43 -3.23 14.31
N GLN A 289 -22.14 -4.54 14.33
CA GLN A 289 -22.26 -5.40 15.50
C GLN A 289 -20.90 -5.58 16.17
N LEU A 290 -20.85 -5.33 17.47
CA LEU A 290 -19.62 -5.41 18.25
C LEU A 290 -19.16 -6.87 18.42
N LEU A 291 -17.88 -7.15 18.14
CA LEU A 291 -17.24 -8.46 18.27
C LEU A 291 -16.32 -8.51 19.50
N ASN A 292 -16.85 -8.26 20.70
CA ASN A 292 -16.04 -8.12 21.94
C ASN A 292 -16.07 -9.35 22.85
N SER A 293 -16.68 -10.44 22.42
CA SER A 293 -16.77 -11.68 23.20
C SER A 293 -17.01 -12.86 22.27
N ARG A 294 -16.82 -14.08 22.78
CA ARG A 294 -17.11 -15.31 22.01
C ARG A 294 -18.56 -15.39 21.57
N ALA A 295 -19.50 -15.08 22.46
CA ALA A 295 -20.93 -15.11 22.13
C ALA A 295 -21.28 -14.11 21.02
N ALA A 296 -20.72 -12.90 21.07
CA ALA A 296 -20.92 -11.90 20.02
C ALA A 296 -20.24 -12.31 18.71
N PHE A 297 -19.03 -12.87 18.78
CA PHE A 297 -18.31 -13.38 17.61
C PHE A 297 -19.04 -14.56 16.96
N ASP A 298 -19.62 -15.47 17.74
CA ASP A 298 -20.40 -16.59 17.23
C ASP A 298 -21.70 -16.14 16.54
N LEU A 299 -22.32 -15.08 17.06
CA LEU A 299 -23.57 -14.54 16.51
C LEU A 299 -23.36 -13.66 15.27
N HIS A 300 -22.26 -12.90 15.21
CA HIS A 300 -22.07 -11.83 14.22
C HIS A 300 -20.80 -11.96 13.37
N GLY A 301 -19.79 -12.71 13.82
CA GLY A 301 -18.48 -12.83 13.18
C GLY A 301 -18.37 -13.98 12.15
N GLY A 302 -19.49 -14.45 11.59
CA GLY A 302 -19.52 -15.62 10.71
C GLY A 302 -18.63 -15.52 9.45
N ASN A 303 -18.36 -14.30 9.00
CA ASN A 303 -17.49 -14.00 7.85
C ASN A 303 -16.08 -13.52 8.25
N VAL A 304 -15.72 -13.61 9.53
CA VAL A 304 -14.39 -13.26 10.02
C VAL A 304 -13.64 -14.55 10.31
N HIS A 305 -12.60 -14.80 9.52
CA HIS A 305 -11.79 -16.01 9.57
C HIS A 305 -10.40 -15.67 10.10
N ILE A 306 -9.93 -16.44 11.08
CA ILE A 306 -8.62 -16.26 11.68
C ILE A 306 -7.76 -17.49 11.36
N LEU A 307 -6.57 -17.24 10.80
CA LEU A 307 -5.67 -18.27 10.27
C LEU A 307 -4.27 -18.15 10.87
N GLY A 308 -3.54 -19.26 10.90
CA GLY A 308 -2.11 -19.30 11.23
C GLY A 308 -1.25 -19.08 9.98
N LYS A 309 -0.04 -18.52 10.16
CA LYS A 309 1.02 -18.53 9.14
C LYS A 309 1.70 -19.89 9.06
#